data_AF-A0A1E3XGH1-F1
#
_entry.id   AF-A0A1E3XGH1-F1
#
_cell.length_a   1.000
_cell.length_b   1.000
_cell.length_c   1.000
_cell.angle_alpha   90.00
_cell.angle_beta   90.00
_cell.angle_gamma   90.00
#
_symmetry.space_group_name_H-M   'P 1'
#
loop_
_entity.id
_entity.type
_entity.pdbx_description
1 polymer ?
#
loop_
_entity_poly.entity_id
_entity_poly.type
_entity_poly.pdbx_seq_one_letter_code
_entity_poly.pdbx_strand_id
1 'polypeptide(L)'
;MSGSKCSSIALNRIAELLLKAKRERDTTLKKIEELTGRIDNIKSRIDEVQTEDSAISKRFAEYKELLKKETLNLEKRGRELQDTQLPDSILDINSDWLEATRRRILQIKGKSQSTGNAIDEVDLNIINLNVADKTLSNIEFNMQKFQNDVKNQEEFLKKWMHDEYSQFTQDYNTFQGKLIRCKETLRNGKDAEEVAKNFKETEGILSDLSKRLTGLAQEAYNREELHQRRLYILKGLREVCASLGFEEVSEPGYEKDGDYNSPVLQTFDTINEGPVTFRLHLHNLIESDSGINLEVCEDEFGKLSELLAHEYGVQTSFKRVGQEERPKRISKTEKPMPHPEPQKGKRGTFK
;
A
#
# COMPACT_ATOMS: atom_id res chain seq x y z
N MET A 1 -54.12 -23.50 -18.27
CA MET A 1 -53.46 -24.34 -17.25
C MET A 1 -51.94 -24.51 -17.51
N SER A 2 -51.24 -23.50 -18.05
CA SER A 2 -49.82 -23.55 -18.42
C SER A 2 -48.84 -23.05 -17.35
N GLY A 3 -49.33 -22.53 -16.21
CA GLY A 3 -48.49 -21.95 -15.15
C GLY A 3 -47.80 -22.94 -14.20
N SER A 4 -48.14 -24.24 -14.25
CA SER A 4 -47.60 -25.24 -13.31
C SER A 4 -46.20 -25.77 -13.71
N LYS A 5 -45.88 -25.80 -15.01
CA LYS A 5 -44.61 -26.37 -15.49
C LYS A 5 -43.39 -25.47 -15.23
N CYS A 6 -43.57 -24.15 -15.20
CA CYS A 6 -42.46 -23.20 -15.00
C CYS A 6 -41.96 -23.22 -13.54
N SER A 7 -42.87 -23.39 -12.58
CA SER A 7 -42.54 -23.49 -11.15
C SER A 7 -41.72 -24.77 -10.82
N SER A 8 -42.06 -25.89 -11.47
CA SER A 8 -41.35 -27.16 -11.29
C SER A 8 -39.88 -27.11 -11.75
N ILE A 9 -39.59 -26.41 -12.86
CA ILE A 9 -38.22 -26.26 -13.38
C ILE A 9 -37.36 -25.39 -12.46
N ALA A 10 -37.92 -24.29 -11.93
CA ALA A 10 -37.20 -23.41 -11.01
C ALA A 10 -36.86 -24.13 -9.69
N LEU A 11 -37.81 -24.91 -9.14
CA LEU A 11 -37.59 -25.69 -7.91
C LEU A 11 -36.52 -26.77 -8.10
N ASN A 12 -36.51 -27.47 -9.24
CA ASN A 12 -35.47 -28.46 -9.54
C ASN A 12 -34.08 -27.83 -9.64
N ARG A 13 -33.96 -26.65 -10.27
CA ARG A 13 -32.68 -25.93 -10.38
C ARG A 13 -32.17 -25.44 -9.03
N ILE A 14 -33.06 -24.97 -8.17
CA ILE A 14 -32.71 -24.59 -6.78
C ILE A 14 -32.23 -25.84 -6.01
N ALA A 15 -32.92 -26.97 -6.14
CA ALA A 15 -32.52 -28.22 -5.48
C ALA A 15 -31.14 -28.72 -5.95
N GLU A 16 -30.84 -28.62 -7.25
CA GLU A 16 -29.51 -28.95 -7.80
C GLU A 16 -28.41 -28.04 -7.25
N LEU A 17 -28.65 -26.73 -7.18
CA LEU A 17 -27.70 -25.77 -6.61
C LEU A 17 -27.45 -26.04 -5.12
N LEU A 18 -28.49 -26.36 -4.34
CA LEU A 18 -28.36 -26.72 -2.93
C LEU A 18 -27.58 -28.03 -2.74
N LEU A 19 -27.82 -29.03 -3.59
CA LEU A 19 -27.06 -30.29 -3.59
C LEU A 19 -25.58 -30.06 -3.95
N LYS A 20 -25.29 -29.20 -4.93
CA LYS A 20 -23.92 -28.82 -5.30
C LYS A 20 -23.22 -28.10 -4.14
N ALA A 21 -23.86 -27.09 -3.56
CA ALA A 21 -23.32 -26.34 -2.43
C ALA A 21 -23.07 -27.26 -1.21
N LYS A 22 -23.96 -28.22 -0.94
CA LYS A 22 -23.77 -29.22 0.11
C LYS A 22 -22.54 -30.09 -0.14
N ARG A 23 -22.34 -30.60 -1.37
CA ARG A 23 -21.16 -31.40 -1.73
C ARG A 23 -19.87 -30.60 -1.58
N GLU A 24 -19.85 -29.35 -2.03
CA GLU A 24 -18.69 -28.45 -1.89
C GLU A 24 -18.36 -28.17 -0.42
N ARG A 25 -19.38 -27.94 0.41
CA ARG A 25 -19.23 -27.79 1.86
C ARG A 25 -18.67 -29.05 2.51
N ASP A 26 -19.22 -30.22 2.21
CA ASP A 26 -18.78 -31.49 2.79
C ASP A 26 -17.34 -31.84 2.35
N THR A 27 -16.95 -31.48 1.11
CA THR A 27 -15.57 -31.61 0.63
C THR A 27 -14.62 -30.66 1.36
N THR A 28 -15.05 -29.43 1.62
CA THR A 28 -14.28 -28.45 2.40
C THR A 28 -14.11 -28.90 3.86
N LEU A 29 -15.16 -29.45 4.48
CA LEU A 29 -15.10 -30.01 5.83
C LEU A 29 -14.08 -31.14 5.94
N LYS A 30 -14.08 -32.08 4.98
CA LYS A 30 -13.10 -33.17 4.95
C LYS A 30 -11.65 -32.67 4.83
N LYS A 31 -11.41 -31.62 4.05
CA LYS A 31 -10.09 -30.97 3.97
C LYS A 31 -9.68 -30.30 5.28
N ILE A 32 -10.63 -29.66 5.97
CA ILE A 32 -10.39 -29.04 7.28
C ILE A 32 -9.99 -30.11 8.31
N GLU A 33 -10.69 -31.25 8.34
CA GLU A 33 -10.36 -32.38 9.22
C GLU A 33 -8.96 -32.94 8.94
N GLU A 34 -8.60 -33.13 7.66
CA GLU A 34 -7.26 -33.59 7.27
C GLU A 34 -6.17 -32.60 7.69
N LEU A 35 -6.39 -31.30 7.46
CA LEU A 35 -5.45 -30.25 7.86
C LEU A 35 -5.32 -30.17 9.39
N THR A 36 -6.41 -30.35 10.12
CA THR A 36 -6.39 -30.38 11.60
C THR A 36 -5.54 -31.54 12.10
N GLY A 37 -5.72 -32.74 11.55
CA GLY A 37 -4.89 -33.89 11.89
C GLY A 37 -3.40 -33.70 11.57
N ARG A 38 -3.07 -32.99 10.47
CA ARG A 38 -1.69 -32.60 10.15
C ARG A 38 -1.11 -31.61 11.15
N ILE A 39 -1.90 -30.62 11.57
CA ILE A 39 -1.49 -29.64 12.59
C ILE A 39 -1.19 -30.34 13.91
N ASP A 40 -2.02 -31.27 14.34
CA ASP A 40 -1.82 -32.00 15.60
C ASP A 40 -0.56 -32.89 15.55
N ASN A 41 -0.29 -33.53 14.42
CA ASN A 41 0.97 -34.26 14.20
C ASN A 41 2.19 -33.32 14.28
N ILE A 42 2.14 -32.16 13.61
CA ILE A 42 3.22 -31.17 13.66
C ILE A 42 3.45 -30.68 15.10
N LYS A 43 2.39 -30.41 15.86
CA LYS A 43 2.50 -30.03 17.29
C LYS A 43 3.20 -31.10 18.12
N SER A 44 2.80 -32.37 17.96
CA SER A 44 3.45 -33.50 18.65
C SER A 44 4.95 -33.57 18.35
N ARG A 45 5.34 -33.33 17.08
CA ARG A 45 6.76 -33.32 16.69
C ARG A 45 7.52 -32.10 17.25
N ILE A 46 6.86 -30.95 17.38
CA ILE A 46 7.45 -29.78 18.04
C ILE A 46 7.73 -30.09 19.52
N ASP A 47 6.76 -30.71 20.20
CA ASP A 47 6.91 -31.09 21.62
C ASP A 47 8.07 -32.08 21.80
N GLU A 48 8.22 -33.07 20.91
CA GLU A 48 9.35 -34.01 20.90
C GLU A 48 10.70 -33.28 20.77
N VAL A 49 10.84 -32.37 19.80
CA VAL A 49 12.06 -31.59 19.59
C VAL A 49 12.36 -30.69 20.79
N GLN A 50 11.35 -30.08 21.41
CA GLN A 50 11.54 -29.27 22.62
C GLN A 50 12.02 -30.11 23.81
N THR A 51 11.52 -31.33 23.97
CA THR A 51 12.04 -32.25 25.00
C THR A 51 13.49 -32.66 24.73
N GLU A 52 13.87 -32.90 23.48
CA GLU A 52 15.26 -33.20 23.10
C GLU A 52 16.19 -32.01 23.37
N ASP A 53 15.78 -30.79 23.00
CA ASP A 53 16.55 -29.57 23.21
C ASP A 53 16.80 -29.29 24.70
N SER A 54 15.77 -29.50 25.54
CA SER A 54 15.88 -29.43 27.00
C SER A 54 16.89 -30.45 27.55
N ALA A 55 16.86 -31.68 27.03
CA ALA A 55 17.81 -32.72 27.43
C ALA A 55 19.26 -32.41 27.00
N ILE A 56 19.45 -31.87 25.79
CA ILE A 56 20.75 -31.44 25.27
C ILE A 56 21.29 -30.27 26.12
N SER A 57 20.46 -29.26 26.38
CA SER A 57 20.82 -28.11 27.22
C SER A 57 21.26 -28.54 28.62
N LYS A 58 20.56 -29.50 29.23
CA LYS A 58 20.94 -30.07 30.52
C LYS A 58 22.30 -30.77 30.48
N ARG A 59 22.56 -31.60 29.45
CA ARG A 59 23.86 -32.27 29.25
C ARG A 59 24.99 -31.26 29.06
N PHE A 60 24.76 -30.17 28.32
CA PHE A 60 25.74 -29.10 28.16
C PHE A 60 26.05 -28.39 29.48
N ALA A 61 25.04 -28.12 30.31
CA ALA A 61 25.25 -27.55 31.64
C ALA A 61 26.07 -28.47 32.55
N GLU A 62 25.79 -29.77 32.56
CA GLU A 62 26.57 -30.77 33.30
C GLU A 62 28.02 -30.84 32.82
N TYR A 63 28.24 -30.82 31.50
CA TYR A 63 29.59 -30.82 30.91
C TYR A 63 30.39 -29.56 31.28
N LYS A 64 29.72 -28.39 31.31
CA LYS A 64 30.33 -27.12 31.71
C LYS A 64 30.80 -27.14 33.17
N GLU A 65 30.01 -27.72 34.08
CA GLU A 65 30.41 -27.87 35.49
C GLU A 65 31.54 -28.90 35.68
N LEU A 66 31.53 -30.01 34.94
CA LEU A 66 32.64 -30.98 34.92
C LEU A 66 33.95 -30.32 34.50
N LEU A 67 33.95 -29.58 33.38
CA LEU A 67 35.12 -28.85 32.91
C LEU A 67 35.64 -27.85 33.95
N LYS A 68 34.74 -27.12 34.62
CA LYS A 68 35.09 -26.16 35.66
C LYS A 68 35.78 -26.84 36.85
N LYS A 69 35.27 -28.00 37.29
CA LYS A 69 35.86 -28.81 38.37
C LYS A 69 37.22 -29.37 38.00
N GLU A 70 37.38 -29.88 36.78
CA GLU A 70 38.65 -30.41 36.27
C GLU A 70 39.72 -29.31 36.19
N THR A 71 39.33 -28.12 35.72
CA THR A 71 40.21 -26.94 35.66
C THR A 71 40.70 -26.56 37.06
N LEU A 72 39.80 -26.50 38.06
CA LEU A 72 40.16 -26.19 39.45
C LEU A 72 41.12 -27.24 40.05
N ASN A 73 40.91 -28.53 39.75
CA ASN A 73 41.79 -29.61 40.19
C ASN A 73 43.19 -29.50 39.57
N LEU A 74 43.27 -29.17 38.27
CA LEU A 74 44.54 -28.94 37.59
C LEU A 74 45.29 -27.74 38.17
N GLU A 75 44.59 -26.64 38.46
CA GLU A 75 45.18 -25.48 39.14
C GLU A 75 45.70 -25.82 40.54
N LYS A 76 44.95 -26.63 41.30
CA LYS A 76 45.37 -27.10 42.63
C LYS A 76 46.63 -27.95 42.54
N ARG A 77 46.66 -28.95 41.64
CA ARG A 77 47.86 -29.77 41.39
C ARG A 77 49.05 -28.94 40.93
N GLY A 78 48.82 -27.93 40.09
CA GLY A 78 49.87 -27.00 39.65
C GLY A 78 50.51 -26.25 40.83
N ARG A 79 49.70 -25.81 41.81
CA ARG A 79 50.20 -25.20 43.05
C ARG A 79 50.96 -26.20 43.93
N GLU A 80 50.41 -27.39 44.14
CA GLU A 80 51.06 -28.46 44.93
C GLU A 80 52.43 -28.86 44.36
N LEU A 81 52.57 -28.87 43.03
CA LEU A 81 53.84 -29.13 42.32
C LEU A 81 54.84 -27.97 42.43
N GLN A 82 54.39 -26.73 42.59
CA GLN A 82 55.28 -25.58 42.82
C GLN A 82 55.85 -25.57 44.24
N ASP A 83 55.10 -26.09 45.22
CA ASP A 83 55.50 -26.13 46.63
C ASP A 83 56.42 -27.32 46.97
N THR A 84 56.50 -28.33 46.11
CA THR A 84 57.40 -29.47 46.29
C THR A 84 58.74 -29.20 45.61
N GLN A 85 59.84 -29.09 46.38
CA GLN A 85 61.21 -29.08 45.85
C GLN A 85 61.52 -30.44 45.21
N LEU A 86 61.21 -30.57 43.91
CA LEU A 86 61.48 -31.75 43.11
C LEU A 86 62.94 -31.71 42.59
N PRO A 87 63.65 -32.85 42.55
CA PRO A 87 64.97 -32.94 41.93
C PRO A 87 64.93 -32.53 40.44
N ASP A 88 65.95 -31.81 39.98
CA ASP A 88 66.04 -31.24 38.62
C ASP A 88 65.78 -32.25 37.48
N SER A 89 66.09 -33.54 37.69
CA SER A 89 65.85 -34.60 36.68
C SER A 89 64.37 -34.99 36.48
N ILE A 90 63.49 -34.65 37.43
CA ILE A 90 62.02 -34.89 37.33
C ILE A 90 61.32 -33.66 36.74
N LEU A 91 61.93 -32.48 36.82
CA LEU A 91 61.42 -31.23 36.25
C LEU A 91 61.43 -31.25 34.72
N ASP A 92 62.42 -31.89 34.08
CA ASP A 92 62.49 -31.99 32.60
C ASP A 92 61.41 -32.88 31.99
N ILE A 93 61.10 -34.04 32.60
CA ILE A 93 60.06 -34.96 32.10
C ILE A 93 58.65 -34.38 32.33
N ASN A 94 58.46 -33.61 33.40
CA ASN A 94 57.18 -32.94 33.68
C ASN A 94 56.99 -31.64 32.88
N SER A 95 58.08 -30.96 32.49
CA SER A 95 58.06 -29.75 31.66
C SER A 95 57.38 -30.01 30.30
N ASP A 96 57.81 -31.06 29.59
CA ASP A 96 57.26 -31.42 28.28
C ASP A 96 55.78 -31.82 28.36
N TRP A 97 55.39 -32.55 29.40
CA TRP A 97 53.99 -32.94 29.62
C TRP A 97 53.12 -31.75 30.01
N LEU A 98 53.62 -30.82 30.84
CA LEU A 98 52.92 -29.58 31.20
C LEU A 98 52.79 -28.64 30.00
N GLU A 99 53.82 -28.51 29.16
CA GLU A 99 53.73 -27.74 27.91
C GLU A 99 52.72 -28.36 26.93
N ALA A 100 52.75 -29.68 26.74
CA ALA A 100 51.80 -30.38 25.87
C ALA A 100 50.36 -30.21 26.38
N THR A 101 50.15 -30.27 27.69
CA THR A 101 48.86 -30.05 28.34
C THR A 101 48.41 -28.59 28.21
N ARG A 102 49.33 -27.62 28.37
CA ARG A 102 49.06 -26.19 28.17
C ARG A 102 48.70 -25.87 26.71
N ARG A 103 49.39 -26.46 25.73
CA ARG A 103 49.04 -26.34 24.29
C ARG A 103 47.66 -26.95 24.00
N ARG A 104 47.33 -28.10 24.60
CA ARG A 104 45.98 -28.70 24.49
C ARG A 104 44.91 -27.81 25.12
N ILE A 105 45.15 -27.25 26.31
CA ILE A 105 44.22 -26.32 26.98
C ILE A 105 44.03 -25.06 26.11
N LEU A 106 45.09 -24.50 25.54
CA LEU A 106 44.99 -23.35 24.62
C LEU A 106 44.23 -23.70 23.33
N GLN A 107 44.45 -24.90 22.75
CA GLN A 107 43.65 -25.39 21.62
C GLN A 107 42.18 -25.58 21.98
N ILE A 108 41.88 -26.15 23.14
CA ILE A 108 40.51 -26.33 23.64
C ILE A 108 39.86 -24.97 23.87
N LYS A 109 40.59 -24.01 24.45
CA LYS A 109 40.09 -22.65 24.71
C LYS A 109 39.85 -21.87 23.40
N GLY A 110 40.74 -22.00 22.42
CA GLY A 110 40.55 -21.42 21.08
C GLY A 110 39.38 -22.04 20.34
N LYS A 111 39.21 -23.38 20.41
CA LYS A 111 38.02 -24.06 19.87
C LYS A 111 36.75 -23.61 20.58
N SER A 112 36.75 -23.53 21.91
CA SER A 112 35.62 -23.08 22.72
C SER A 112 35.25 -21.62 22.47
N GLN A 113 36.20 -20.72 22.25
CA GLN A 113 35.93 -19.34 21.82
C GLN A 113 35.37 -19.30 20.40
N SER A 114 35.92 -20.09 19.48
CA SER A 114 35.36 -20.24 18.13
C SER A 114 33.94 -20.80 18.14
N THR A 115 33.64 -21.75 19.04
CA THR A 115 32.27 -22.28 19.19
C THR A 115 31.35 -21.26 19.85
N GLY A 116 31.84 -20.53 20.86
CA GLY A 116 31.09 -19.44 21.50
C GLY A 116 30.71 -18.35 20.50
N ASN A 117 31.66 -17.87 19.71
CA ASN A 117 31.39 -16.88 18.66
C ASN A 117 30.39 -17.40 17.60
N ALA A 118 30.48 -18.68 17.24
CA ALA A 118 29.53 -19.28 16.30
C ALA A 118 28.12 -19.42 16.90
N ILE A 119 28.01 -19.69 18.20
CA ILE A 119 26.72 -19.71 18.92
C ILE A 119 26.14 -18.29 18.97
N ASP A 120 26.95 -17.29 19.34
CA ASP A 120 26.52 -15.89 19.38
C ASP A 120 26.04 -15.41 17.99
N GLU A 121 26.72 -15.81 16.91
CA GLU A 121 26.33 -15.52 15.52
C GLU A 121 25.01 -16.20 15.14
N VAL A 122 24.82 -17.46 15.54
CA VAL A 122 23.57 -18.20 15.32
C VAL A 122 22.42 -17.57 16.11
N ASP A 123 22.63 -17.19 17.37
CA ASP A 123 21.63 -16.51 18.20
C ASP A 123 21.24 -15.17 17.59
N LEU A 124 22.20 -14.39 17.09
CA LEU A 124 21.93 -13.12 16.41
C LEU A 124 21.10 -13.33 15.14
N ASN A 125 21.43 -14.37 14.36
CA ASN A 125 20.68 -14.75 13.17
C ASN A 125 19.24 -15.19 13.51
N ILE A 126 19.03 -15.96 14.57
CA ILE A 126 17.70 -16.36 15.04
C ILE A 126 16.88 -15.14 15.46
N ILE A 127 17.47 -14.19 16.19
CA ILE A 127 16.81 -12.95 16.57
C ILE A 127 16.39 -12.15 15.33
N ASN A 128 17.29 -11.98 14.36
CA ASN A 128 17.01 -11.25 13.12
C ASN A 128 15.90 -11.93 12.29
N LEU A 129 15.91 -13.26 12.20
CA LEU A 129 14.86 -14.02 11.51
C LEU A 129 13.49 -13.90 12.20
N ASN A 130 13.44 -13.93 13.54
CA ASN A 130 12.20 -13.72 14.29
C ASN A 130 11.64 -12.30 14.08
N VAL A 131 12.51 -11.28 14.02
CA VAL A 131 12.11 -9.91 13.69
C VAL A 131 11.57 -9.82 12.26
N ALA A 132 12.25 -10.46 11.30
CA ALA A 132 11.81 -10.51 9.91
C ALA A 132 10.45 -11.21 9.76
N ASP A 133 10.22 -12.33 10.44
CA ASP A 133 8.96 -13.08 10.42
C ASP A 133 7.78 -12.26 10.99
N LYS A 134 8.00 -11.58 12.10
CA LYS A 134 7.00 -10.66 12.68
C LYS A 134 6.70 -9.49 11.74
N THR A 135 7.72 -8.94 11.11
CA THR A 135 7.56 -7.84 10.13
C THR A 135 6.79 -8.32 8.90
N LEU A 136 7.10 -9.52 8.40
CA LEU A 136 6.39 -10.12 7.29
C LEU A 136 4.90 -10.36 7.62
N SER A 137 4.61 -10.88 8.80
CA SER A 137 3.22 -11.09 9.27
C SER A 137 2.43 -9.78 9.29
N ASN A 138 3.05 -8.69 9.77
CA ASN A 138 2.43 -7.35 9.75
C ASN A 138 2.20 -6.85 8.32
N ILE A 139 3.18 -7.00 7.44
CA ILE A 139 3.06 -6.62 6.02
C ILE A 139 1.92 -7.40 5.36
N GLU A 140 1.81 -8.71 5.59
CA GLU A 140 0.75 -9.55 5.03
C GLU A 140 -0.63 -9.13 5.52
N PHE A 141 -0.78 -8.87 6.81
CA PHE A 141 -2.03 -8.38 7.38
C PHE A 141 -2.44 -7.03 6.76
N ASN A 142 -1.50 -6.08 6.71
CA ASN A 142 -1.74 -4.75 6.12
C ASN A 142 -2.02 -4.83 4.61
N MET A 143 -1.34 -5.75 3.91
CA MET A 143 -1.55 -5.99 2.49
C MET A 143 -2.95 -6.53 2.21
N GLN A 144 -3.47 -7.46 3.03
CA GLN A 144 -4.83 -7.95 2.88
C GLN A 144 -5.86 -6.85 3.10
N LYS A 145 -5.65 -6.01 4.12
CA LYS A 145 -6.51 -4.84 4.34
C LYS A 145 -6.46 -3.90 3.14
N PHE A 146 -5.26 -3.56 2.68
CA PHE A 146 -5.05 -2.70 1.52
C PHE A 146 -5.68 -3.27 0.23
N GLN A 147 -5.60 -4.58 0.01
CA GLN A 147 -6.26 -5.25 -1.11
C GLN A 147 -7.77 -5.07 -1.09
N ASN A 148 -8.37 -5.20 0.08
CA ASN A 148 -9.80 -4.98 0.25
C ASN A 148 -10.14 -3.51 -0.03
N ASP A 149 -9.33 -2.57 0.46
CA ASP A 149 -9.53 -1.14 0.22
C ASP A 149 -9.44 -0.79 -1.28
N VAL A 150 -8.44 -1.31 -2.00
CA VAL A 150 -8.31 -1.14 -3.45
C VAL A 150 -9.54 -1.70 -4.17
N LYS A 151 -9.96 -2.92 -3.83
CA LYS A 151 -11.12 -3.56 -4.45
C LYS A 151 -12.42 -2.80 -4.20
N ASN A 152 -12.60 -2.26 -2.99
CA ASN A 152 -13.78 -1.48 -2.64
C ASN A 152 -13.84 -0.14 -3.40
N GLN A 153 -12.69 0.40 -3.80
CA GLN A 153 -12.59 1.68 -4.50
C GLN A 153 -12.41 1.53 -6.02
N GLU A 154 -12.21 0.31 -6.52
CA GLU A 154 -11.81 0.03 -7.91
C GLU A 154 -12.74 0.68 -8.95
N GLU A 155 -14.04 0.42 -8.88
CA GLU A 155 -14.99 0.95 -9.87
C GLU A 155 -15.15 2.46 -9.76
N PHE A 156 -15.06 3.01 -8.54
CA PHE A 156 -15.14 4.44 -8.30
C PHE A 156 -13.91 5.18 -8.85
N LEU A 157 -12.72 4.63 -8.63
CA LEU A 157 -11.47 5.17 -9.15
C LEU A 157 -11.37 5.00 -10.67
N LYS A 158 -11.83 3.89 -11.25
CA LYS A 158 -11.89 3.72 -12.71
C LYS A 158 -12.79 4.77 -13.37
N LYS A 159 -13.91 5.13 -12.73
CA LYS A 159 -14.84 6.14 -13.22
C LYS A 159 -14.20 7.53 -13.26
N TRP A 160 -13.51 7.93 -12.20
CA TRP A 160 -13.06 9.32 -12.01
C TRP A 160 -11.58 9.57 -12.31
N MET A 161 -10.74 8.56 -12.15
CA MET A 161 -9.28 8.63 -12.10
C MET A 161 -8.66 7.52 -12.97
N HIS A 162 -9.16 7.30 -14.20
CA HIS A 162 -8.79 6.16 -15.03
C HIS A 162 -7.27 6.00 -15.22
N ASP A 163 -6.60 7.08 -15.65
CA ASP A 163 -5.16 7.07 -15.95
C ASP A 163 -4.33 6.91 -14.67
N GLU A 164 -4.68 7.64 -13.61
CA GLU A 164 -3.97 7.58 -12.34
C GLU A 164 -4.16 6.23 -11.63
N TYR A 165 -5.35 5.64 -11.73
CA TYR A 165 -5.66 4.31 -11.23
C TYR A 165 -4.92 3.22 -12.01
N SER A 166 -4.79 3.37 -13.33
CA SER A 166 -3.98 2.46 -14.17
C SER A 166 -2.52 2.48 -13.74
N GLN A 167 -1.93 3.68 -13.57
CA GLN A 167 -0.56 3.82 -13.09
C GLN A 167 -0.39 3.26 -11.67
N PHE A 168 -1.33 3.57 -10.77
CA PHE A 168 -1.34 3.02 -9.41
C PHE A 168 -1.37 1.49 -9.41
N THR A 169 -2.17 0.87 -10.29
CA THR A 169 -2.27 -0.59 -10.41
C THR A 169 -0.96 -1.21 -10.89
N GLN A 170 -0.24 -0.56 -11.81
CA GLN A 170 1.10 -1.01 -12.24
C GLN A 170 2.11 -0.96 -11.09
N ASP A 171 2.11 0.12 -10.32
CA ASP A 171 2.99 0.29 -9.17
C ASP A 171 2.69 -0.75 -8.08
N TYR A 172 1.40 -1.01 -7.85
CA TYR A 172 0.94 -2.04 -6.92
C TYR A 172 1.35 -3.46 -7.35
N ASN A 173 1.21 -3.81 -8.63
CA ASN A 173 1.66 -5.11 -9.14
C ASN A 173 3.19 -5.26 -9.03
N THR A 174 3.93 -4.18 -9.27
CA THR A 174 5.39 -4.16 -9.08
C THR A 174 5.76 -4.41 -7.63
N PHE A 175 5.03 -3.80 -6.69
CA PHE A 175 5.18 -4.04 -5.26
C PHE A 175 4.88 -5.49 -4.87
N GLN A 176 3.80 -6.09 -5.38
CA GLN A 176 3.51 -7.52 -5.16
C GLN A 176 4.67 -8.41 -5.60
N GLY A 177 5.25 -8.13 -6.78
CA GLY A 177 6.44 -8.85 -7.27
C GLY A 177 7.65 -8.72 -6.33
N LYS A 178 7.89 -7.53 -5.76
CA LYS A 178 8.97 -7.33 -4.76
C LYS A 178 8.70 -8.13 -3.49
N LEU A 179 7.47 -8.13 -2.98
CA LEU A 179 7.10 -8.87 -1.78
C LEU A 179 7.30 -10.39 -1.96
N ILE A 180 6.93 -10.93 -3.12
CA ILE A 180 7.15 -12.35 -3.44
C ILE A 180 8.66 -12.68 -3.41
N ARG A 181 9.50 -11.86 -4.04
CA ARG A 181 10.97 -12.05 -4.00
C ARG A 181 11.55 -11.97 -2.59
N CYS A 182 11.03 -11.08 -1.75
CA CYS A 182 11.45 -11.00 -0.34
C CYS A 182 11.13 -12.29 0.42
N LYS A 183 9.94 -12.87 0.22
CA LYS A 183 9.54 -14.16 0.80
C LYS A 183 10.42 -15.31 0.32
N GLU A 184 10.77 -15.33 -0.97
CA GLU A 184 11.69 -16.34 -1.51
C GLU A 184 13.10 -16.21 -0.92
N THR A 185 13.56 -14.98 -0.69
CA THR A 185 14.87 -14.70 -0.09
C THR A 185 14.93 -15.22 1.35
N LEU A 186 13.88 -14.99 2.14
CA LEU A 186 13.73 -15.54 3.49
C LEU A 186 13.72 -17.08 3.48
N ARG A 187 12.96 -17.70 2.56
CA ARG A 187 12.85 -19.17 2.45
C ARG A 187 14.17 -19.84 2.08
N ASN A 188 15.01 -19.17 1.31
CA ASN A 188 16.29 -19.68 0.85
C ASN A 188 17.41 -19.53 1.89
N GLY A 189 17.12 -19.02 3.09
CA GLY A 189 18.10 -18.90 4.18
C GLY A 189 19.26 -17.95 3.88
N LYS A 190 19.01 -16.94 3.04
CA LYS A 190 19.99 -15.87 2.76
C LYS A 190 20.14 -14.95 3.98
N ASP A 191 21.22 -14.17 3.97
CA ASP A 191 21.60 -13.18 4.98
C ASP A 191 20.40 -12.53 5.69
N ALA A 192 20.28 -12.80 6.99
CA ALA A 192 19.16 -12.35 7.82
C ALA A 192 19.10 -10.81 7.90
N GLU A 193 20.24 -10.12 7.79
CA GLU A 193 20.31 -8.67 7.80
C GLU A 193 19.75 -8.07 6.49
N GLU A 194 20.10 -8.66 5.35
CA GLU A 194 19.56 -8.28 4.04
C GLU A 194 18.05 -8.49 3.98
N VAL A 195 17.56 -9.62 4.51
CA VAL A 195 16.14 -9.95 4.58
C VAL A 195 15.37 -8.93 5.43
N ALA A 196 15.88 -8.60 6.63
CA ALA A 196 15.24 -7.61 7.51
C ALA A 196 15.17 -6.23 6.86
N LYS A 197 16.24 -5.79 6.18
CA LYS A 197 16.26 -4.53 5.44
C LYS A 197 15.22 -4.49 4.32
N ASN A 198 15.15 -5.54 3.50
CA ASN A 198 14.20 -5.64 2.40
C ASN A 198 12.74 -5.58 2.88
N PHE A 199 12.42 -6.22 4.01
CA PHE A 199 11.07 -6.13 4.59
C PHE A 199 10.72 -4.73 5.08
N LYS A 200 11.66 -4.05 5.73
CA LYS A 200 11.46 -2.66 6.18
C LYS A 200 11.22 -1.71 5.00
N GLU A 201 11.98 -1.86 3.92
CA GLU A 201 11.75 -1.09 2.69
C GLU A 201 10.37 -1.38 2.08
N THR A 202 9.97 -2.66 2.07
CA THR A 202 8.66 -3.11 1.57
C THR A 202 7.50 -2.55 2.39
N GLU A 203 7.64 -2.49 3.72
CA GLU A 203 6.67 -1.84 4.60
C GLU A 203 6.50 -0.35 4.28
N GLY A 204 7.60 0.36 4.02
CA GLY A 204 7.58 1.76 3.58
C GLY A 204 6.80 1.96 2.28
N ILE A 205 7.05 1.11 1.28
CA ILE A 205 6.35 1.15 -0.01
C ILE A 205 4.84 0.92 0.18
N LEU A 206 4.44 -0.04 1.03
CA LEU A 206 3.03 -0.29 1.31
C LEU A 206 2.35 0.91 1.97
N SER A 207 3.01 1.56 2.91
CA SER A 207 2.53 2.81 3.52
C SER A 207 2.32 3.90 2.48
N ASP A 208 3.25 4.08 1.55
CA ASP A 208 3.13 5.12 0.51
C ASP A 208 2.03 4.81 -0.51
N LEU A 209 1.88 3.54 -0.90
CA LEU A 209 0.75 3.08 -1.72
C LEU A 209 -0.59 3.31 -1.01
N SER A 210 -0.67 3.05 0.29
CA SER A 210 -1.86 3.33 1.11
C SER A 210 -2.23 4.80 1.11
N LYS A 211 -1.27 5.70 1.36
CA LYS A 211 -1.49 7.15 1.30
C LYS A 211 -1.95 7.60 -0.07
N ARG A 212 -1.33 7.07 -1.13
CA ARG A 212 -1.68 7.42 -2.51
C ARG A 212 -3.08 6.94 -2.88
N LEU A 213 -3.50 5.75 -2.46
CA LEU A 213 -4.87 5.27 -2.62
C LEU A 213 -5.87 6.21 -1.94
N THR A 214 -5.60 6.62 -0.70
CA THR A 214 -6.46 7.59 0.02
C THR A 214 -6.53 8.92 -0.71
N GLY A 215 -5.40 9.43 -1.24
CA GLY A 215 -5.37 10.66 -2.03
C GLY A 215 -6.19 10.56 -3.31
N LEU A 216 -6.08 9.46 -4.06
CA LEU A 216 -6.87 9.21 -5.27
C LEU A 216 -8.37 9.10 -4.95
N ALA A 217 -8.72 8.41 -3.86
CA ALA A 217 -10.11 8.30 -3.44
C ALA A 217 -10.70 9.67 -3.08
N GLN A 218 -9.97 10.50 -2.33
CA GLN A 218 -10.43 11.85 -1.99
C GLN A 218 -10.63 12.72 -3.24
N GLU A 219 -9.69 12.67 -4.19
CA GLU A 219 -9.81 13.41 -5.44
C GLU A 219 -11.02 12.92 -6.26
N ALA A 220 -11.25 11.61 -6.33
CA ALA A 220 -12.42 11.05 -6.98
C ALA A 220 -13.74 11.50 -6.30
N TYR A 221 -13.78 11.59 -4.96
CA TYR A 221 -14.93 12.15 -4.23
C TYR A 221 -15.17 13.62 -4.57
N ASN A 222 -14.11 14.42 -4.65
CA ASN A 222 -14.23 15.83 -5.04
C ASN A 222 -14.81 15.95 -6.46
N ARG A 223 -14.34 15.11 -7.41
CA ARG A 223 -14.86 15.09 -8.78
C ARG A 223 -16.33 14.65 -8.86
N GLU A 224 -16.73 13.66 -8.06
CA GLU A 224 -18.14 13.26 -7.94
C GLU A 224 -19.01 14.40 -7.39
N GLU A 225 -18.57 15.11 -6.35
CA GLU A 225 -19.31 16.26 -5.80
C GLU A 225 -19.48 17.38 -6.84
N LEU A 226 -18.40 17.73 -7.55
CA LEU A 226 -18.44 18.68 -8.66
C LEU A 226 -19.38 18.22 -9.77
N HIS A 227 -19.42 16.91 -10.04
CA HIS A 227 -20.34 16.36 -11.02
C HIS A 227 -21.79 16.43 -10.59
N GLN A 228 -22.11 16.10 -9.34
CA GLN A 228 -23.47 16.24 -8.80
C GLN A 228 -23.94 17.69 -8.88
N ARG A 229 -23.04 18.64 -8.58
CA ARG A 229 -23.31 20.06 -8.75
C ARG A 229 -23.54 20.44 -10.22
N ARG A 230 -22.71 19.93 -11.14
CA ARG A 230 -22.91 20.11 -12.59
C ARG A 230 -24.27 19.60 -13.05
N LEU A 231 -24.74 18.46 -12.55
CA LEU A 231 -26.06 17.92 -12.88
C LEU A 231 -27.21 18.81 -12.34
N TYR A 232 -27.02 19.39 -11.15
CA TYR A 232 -27.96 20.37 -10.61
C TYR A 232 -28.04 21.64 -11.48
N ILE A 233 -26.89 22.14 -11.94
CA ILE A 233 -26.82 23.28 -12.87
C ILE A 233 -27.52 22.94 -14.19
N LEU A 234 -27.26 21.75 -14.76
CA LEU A 234 -27.91 21.28 -15.98
C LEU A 234 -29.42 21.25 -15.84
N LYS A 235 -29.93 20.77 -14.71
CA LYS A 235 -31.37 20.78 -14.42
C LYS A 235 -31.93 22.21 -14.44
N GLY A 236 -31.30 23.14 -13.72
CA GLY A 236 -31.73 24.53 -13.71
C GLY A 236 -31.67 25.18 -15.09
N LEU A 237 -30.61 24.89 -15.87
CA LEU A 237 -30.48 25.36 -17.25
C LEU A 237 -31.64 24.90 -18.12
N ARG A 238 -32.03 23.62 -18.03
CA ARG A 238 -33.17 23.08 -18.79
C ARG A 238 -34.49 23.74 -18.41
N GLU A 239 -34.74 23.93 -17.11
CA GLU A 239 -35.97 24.58 -16.63
C GLU A 239 -36.05 26.06 -17.05
N VAL A 240 -34.93 26.80 -16.95
CA VAL A 240 -34.85 28.20 -17.40
C VAL A 240 -35.02 28.29 -18.92
N CYS A 241 -34.31 27.48 -19.71
CA CYS A 241 -34.46 27.45 -21.17
C CYS A 241 -35.90 27.14 -21.59
N ALA A 242 -36.56 26.17 -20.95
CA ALA A 242 -37.96 25.85 -21.22
C ALA A 242 -38.90 27.03 -20.88
N SER A 243 -38.62 27.78 -19.80
CA SER A 243 -39.40 28.97 -19.43
C SER A 243 -39.26 30.12 -20.44
N LEU A 244 -38.12 30.20 -21.13
CA LEU A 244 -37.87 31.14 -22.23
C LEU A 244 -38.43 30.64 -23.57
N GLY A 245 -39.01 29.44 -23.59
CA GLY A 245 -39.60 28.82 -24.77
C GLY A 245 -38.59 28.14 -25.69
N PHE A 246 -37.37 27.85 -25.22
CA PHE A 246 -36.40 27.09 -26.01
C PHE A 246 -36.78 25.60 -26.00
N GLU A 247 -36.66 24.94 -27.15
CA GLU A 247 -36.96 23.52 -27.29
C GLU A 247 -35.69 22.66 -27.16
N GLU A 248 -35.76 21.56 -26.41
CA GLU A 248 -34.63 20.63 -26.31
C GLU A 248 -34.46 19.84 -27.61
N VAL A 249 -33.28 19.95 -28.23
CA VAL A 249 -32.98 19.25 -29.50
C VAL A 249 -32.51 17.82 -29.24
N SER A 250 -31.80 17.62 -28.14
CA SER A 250 -31.24 16.32 -27.76
C SER A 250 -31.18 16.15 -26.25
N GLU A 251 -31.14 14.91 -25.79
CA GLU A 251 -30.82 14.61 -24.39
C GLU A 251 -29.39 15.04 -24.06
N PRO A 252 -29.11 15.42 -22.79
CA PRO A 252 -27.77 15.78 -22.38
C PRO A 252 -26.82 14.59 -22.45
N GLY A 253 -25.65 14.80 -23.05
CA GLY A 253 -24.63 13.77 -23.25
C GLY A 253 -23.24 14.29 -22.91
N TYR A 254 -22.30 13.38 -22.63
CA TYR A 254 -20.90 13.75 -22.48
C TYR A 254 -20.28 14.06 -23.83
N GLU A 255 -19.41 15.08 -23.90
CA GLU A 255 -18.68 15.40 -25.14
C GLU A 255 -17.83 14.22 -25.62
N LYS A 256 -17.27 13.45 -24.68
CA LYS A 256 -16.65 12.16 -24.95
C LYS A 256 -17.44 11.08 -24.23
N ASP A 257 -18.01 10.16 -25.01
CA ASP A 257 -18.83 9.09 -24.45
C ASP A 257 -18.03 8.25 -23.45
N GLY A 258 -18.65 7.98 -22.29
CA GLY A 258 -18.00 7.29 -21.16
C GLY A 258 -16.99 8.09 -20.34
N ASP A 259 -16.64 9.33 -20.72
CA ASP A 259 -15.72 10.18 -19.96
C ASP A 259 -16.48 11.18 -19.09
N TYR A 260 -16.61 10.85 -17.81
CA TYR A 260 -17.29 11.68 -16.82
C TYR A 260 -16.57 13.01 -16.53
N ASN A 261 -15.29 13.14 -16.89
CA ASN A 261 -14.54 14.39 -16.74
C ASN A 261 -14.78 15.34 -17.92
N SER A 262 -15.26 14.83 -19.06
CA SER A 262 -15.59 15.65 -20.21
C SER A 262 -16.81 16.54 -19.94
N PRO A 263 -16.96 17.66 -20.66
CA PRO A 263 -18.12 18.54 -20.51
C PRO A 263 -19.43 17.80 -20.83
N VAL A 264 -20.51 18.18 -20.16
CA VAL A 264 -21.86 17.76 -20.55
C VAL A 264 -22.40 18.73 -21.58
N LEU A 265 -22.80 18.22 -22.74
CA LEU A 265 -23.38 18.97 -23.84
C LEU A 265 -24.90 18.93 -23.72
N GLN A 266 -25.51 20.11 -23.85
CA GLN A 266 -26.96 20.25 -23.98
C GLN A 266 -27.27 21.26 -25.08
N THR A 267 -28.05 20.83 -26.08
CA THR A 267 -28.45 21.68 -27.20
C THR A 267 -29.93 22.04 -27.09
N PHE A 268 -30.23 23.32 -27.29
CA PHE A 268 -31.58 23.85 -27.37
C PHE A 268 -31.76 24.60 -28.68
N ASP A 269 -32.96 24.54 -29.27
CA ASP A 269 -33.36 25.38 -30.38
C ASP A 269 -34.05 26.62 -29.83
N THR A 270 -33.55 27.78 -30.23
CA THR A 270 -34.17 29.06 -29.85
C THR A 270 -35.23 29.41 -30.89
N ILE A 271 -36.39 29.91 -30.44
CA ILE A 271 -37.58 30.14 -31.28
C ILE A 271 -37.27 30.89 -32.59
N ASN A 272 -36.27 31.79 -32.59
CA ASN A 272 -35.98 32.66 -33.72
C ASN A 272 -34.52 32.71 -34.17
N GLU A 273 -33.57 32.16 -33.41
CA GLU A 273 -32.14 32.41 -33.62
C GLU A 273 -31.35 31.12 -33.90
N GLY A 274 -32.00 29.96 -33.90
CA GLY A 274 -31.41 28.65 -34.16
C GLY A 274 -30.78 28.00 -32.93
N PRO A 275 -29.99 26.92 -33.11
CA PRO A 275 -29.54 26.10 -31.99
C PRO A 275 -28.39 26.72 -31.19
N VAL A 276 -28.48 26.58 -29.87
CA VAL A 276 -27.44 26.90 -28.89
C VAL A 276 -27.01 25.63 -28.18
N THR A 277 -25.70 25.38 -28.14
CA THR A 277 -25.13 24.27 -27.38
C THR A 277 -24.39 24.78 -26.16
N PHE A 278 -24.82 24.37 -24.97
CA PHE A 278 -24.12 24.62 -23.72
C PHE A 278 -23.18 23.47 -23.39
N ARG A 279 -21.95 23.78 -23.02
CA ARG A 279 -20.94 22.86 -22.51
C ARG A 279 -20.73 23.12 -21.02
N LEU A 280 -21.15 22.17 -20.18
CA LEU A 280 -21.04 22.27 -18.73
C LEU A 280 -19.82 21.51 -18.24
N HIS A 281 -18.84 22.24 -17.72
CA HIS A 281 -17.61 21.69 -17.15
C HIS A 281 -17.77 21.35 -15.66
N LEU A 282 -16.89 20.51 -15.11
CA LEU A 282 -16.89 20.17 -13.68
C LEU A 282 -16.62 21.38 -12.76
N HIS A 283 -15.89 22.38 -13.24
CA HIS A 283 -15.48 23.55 -12.44
C HIS A 283 -16.53 24.68 -12.42
N ASN A 284 -17.81 24.36 -12.59
CA ASN A 284 -18.92 25.33 -12.70
C ASN A 284 -18.76 26.35 -13.84
N LEU A 285 -17.98 26.02 -14.88
CA LEU A 285 -17.88 26.81 -16.09
C LEU A 285 -18.92 26.33 -17.09
N ILE A 286 -19.73 27.26 -17.62
CA ILE A 286 -20.66 27.01 -18.71
C ILE A 286 -20.14 27.75 -19.93
N GLU A 287 -19.76 27.02 -20.96
CA GLU A 287 -19.45 27.61 -22.26
C GLU A 287 -20.67 27.47 -23.17
N SER A 288 -20.91 28.46 -24.01
CA SER A 288 -22.02 28.44 -24.96
C SER A 288 -21.49 28.62 -26.37
N ASP A 289 -21.92 27.72 -27.24
CA ASP A 289 -21.65 27.76 -28.67
C ASP A 289 -22.97 28.02 -29.37
N SER A 290 -23.17 29.26 -29.78
CA SER A 290 -24.37 29.70 -30.47
C SER A 290 -23.99 30.08 -31.90
N GLY A 291 -24.71 29.55 -32.89
CA GLY A 291 -24.72 30.10 -34.25
C GLY A 291 -25.35 31.51 -34.34
N ILE A 292 -25.77 32.07 -33.19
CA ILE A 292 -26.54 33.30 -33.02
C ILE A 292 -25.68 34.57 -33.14
N ASN A 293 -26.30 35.61 -33.68
CA ASN A 293 -25.76 36.95 -33.85
C ASN A 293 -25.31 37.59 -32.50
N LEU A 294 -24.21 38.35 -32.51
CA LEU A 294 -23.45 38.78 -31.32
C LEU A 294 -24.22 39.66 -30.33
N GLU A 295 -25.13 40.51 -30.82
CA GLU A 295 -25.76 41.57 -30.01
C GLU A 295 -26.98 41.09 -29.23
N VAL A 296 -27.71 40.08 -29.72
CA VAL A 296 -28.88 39.47 -29.04
C VAL A 296 -28.42 38.50 -27.94
N CYS A 297 -27.23 37.95 -28.12
CA CYS A 297 -26.59 36.94 -27.30
C CYS A 297 -26.27 37.43 -25.88
N GLU A 298 -25.79 38.68 -25.73
CA GLU A 298 -25.40 39.22 -24.42
C GLU A 298 -26.60 39.51 -23.52
N ASP A 299 -27.71 40.04 -24.06
CA ASP A 299 -28.92 40.35 -23.30
C ASP A 299 -29.67 39.07 -22.87
N GLU A 300 -29.76 38.08 -23.75
CA GLU A 300 -30.41 36.80 -23.42
C GLU A 300 -29.58 35.96 -22.44
N PHE A 301 -28.24 35.91 -22.59
CA PHE A 301 -27.38 35.24 -21.61
C PHE A 301 -27.27 36.02 -20.29
N GLY A 302 -27.44 37.34 -20.30
CA GLY A 302 -27.61 38.14 -19.10
C GLY A 302 -28.83 37.70 -18.30
N LYS A 303 -30.00 37.63 -18.95
CA LYS A 303 -31.25 37.15 -18.33
C LYS A 303 -31.12 35.70 -17.84
N LEU A 304 -30.49 34.84 -18.63
CA LEU A 304 -30.26 33.44 -18.26
C LEU A 304 -29.34 33.32 -17.03
N SER A 305 -28.28 34.13 -16.97
CA SER A 305 -27.38 34.22 -15.81
C SER A 305 -28.12 34.71 -14.56
N GLU A 306 -28.96 35.74 -14.70
CA GLU A 306 -29.75 36.30 -13.60
C GLU A 306 -30.76 35.28 -13.06
N LEU A 307 -31.47 34.57 -13.93
CA LEU A 307 -32.42 33.53 -13.54
C LEU A 307 -31.73 32.33 -12.87
N LEU A 308 -30.60 31.87 -13.41
CA LEU A 308 -29.81 30.79 -12.79
C LEU A 308 -29.23 31.21 -11.43
N ALA A 309 -28.81 32.46 -11.28
CA ALA A 309 -28.35 32.99 -10.00
C ALA A 309 -29.50 33.13 -8.99
N HIS A 310 -30.66 33.62 -9.41
CA HIS A 310 -31.80 33.88 -8.54
C HIS A 310 -32.52 32.59 -8.10
N GLU A 311 -32.79 31.67 -9.03
CA GLU A 311 -33.59 30.47 -8.76
C GLU A 311 -32.75 29.29 -8.28
N TYR A 312 -31.48 29.20 -8.71
CA TYR A 312 -30.61 28.05 -8.44
C TYR A 312 -29.33 28.41 -7.68
N GLY A 313 -29.08 29.69 -7.39
CA GLY A 313 -27.86 30.13 -6.71
C GLY A 313 -26.58 29.89 -7.51
N VAL A 314 -26.69 29.75 -8.84
CA VAL A 314 -25.55 29.43 -9.72
C VAL A 314 -25.00 30.71 -10.32
N GLN A 315 -23.75 31.05 -10.00
CA GLN A 315 -23.01 32.07 -10.73
C GLN A 315 -22.42 31.45 -11.99
N THR A 316 -22.83 31.96 -13.14
CA THR A 316 -22.39 31.46 -14.45
C THR A 316 -21.60 32.53 -15.19
N SER A 317 -20.53 32.14 -15.86
CA SER A 317 -19.83 32.99 -16.83
C SER A 317 -19.93 32.35 -18.20
N PHE A 318 -20.71 32.94 -19.10
CA PHE A 318 -20.81 32.48 -20.48
C PHE A 318 -19.56 32.90 -21.25
N LYS A 319 -18.83 31.92 -21.79
CA LYS A 319 -17.72 32.15 -22.72
C LYS A 319 -18.04 31.50 -24.06
N ARG A 320 -17.74 32.19 -25.16
CA ARG A 320 -17.79 31.61 -26.51
C ARG A 320 -16.61 30.68 -26.72
N VAL A 321 -16.85 29.58 -27.42
CA VAL A 321 -15.81 28.62 -27.76
C VAL A 321 -14.78 29.26 -28.69
N GLY A 322 -13.52 29.24 -28.30
CA GLY A 322 -12.40 29.84 -29.04
C GLY A 322 -12.09 31.31 -28.71
N GLN A 323 -12.77 31.94 -27.75
CA GLN A 323 -12.46 33.30 -27.32
C GLN A 323 -11.37 33.29 -26.23
N GLU A 324 -10.10 33.52 -26.60
CA GLU A 324 -9.02 33.74 -25.62
C GLU A 324 -9.33 34.98 -24.75
N GLU A 325 -8.98 34.92 -23.46
CA GLU A 325 -9.02 36.09 -22.58
C GLU A 325 -8.13 37.18 -23.18
N ARG A 326 -8.76 38.24 -23.70
CA ARG A 326 -8.01 39.42 -24.13
C ARG A 326 -7.16 39.86 -22.93
N PRO A 327 -5.83 40.01 -23.08
CA PRO A 327 -4.98 40.42 -21.98
C PRO A 327 -5.54 41.70 -21.39
N LYS A 328 -5.89 41.66 -20.10
CA LYS A 328 -6.38 42.83 -19.37
C LYS A 328 -5.33 43.92 -19.52
N ARG A 329 -5.70 45.02 -20.18
CA ARG A 329 -4.84 46.18 -20.33
C ARG A 329 -4.66 46.79 -18.94
N ILE A 330 -3.60 46.42 -18.24
CA ILE A 330 -3.20 47.06 -16.99
C ILE A 330 -2.99 48.54 -17.34
N SER A 331 -3.82 49.41 -16.76
CA SER A 331 -3.69 50.84 -16.97
C SER A 331 -2.29 51.28 -16.52
N LYS A 332 -1.65 52.19 -17.27
CA LYS A 332 -0.27 52.67 -17.05
C LYS A 332 -0.01 53.31 -15.67
N THR A 333 -1.05 53.40 -14.83
CA THR A 333 -1.07 53.95 -13.48
C THR A 333 -0.86 52.91 -12.37
N GLU A 334 -0.97 51.61 -12.65
CA GLU A 334 -0.57 50.57 -11.69
C GLU A 334 0.90 50.22 -11.91
N LYS A 335 1.79 51.04 -11.36
CA LYS A 335 3.18 50.64 -11.17
C LYS A 335 3.19 49.39 -10.27
N PRO A 336 3.85 48.30 -10.66
CA PRO A 336 4.14 47.23 -9.72
C PRO A 336 4.97 47.82 -8.58
N MET A 337 4.53 47.61 -7.33
CA MET A 337 5.35 47.95 -6.18
C MET A 337 6.69 47.21 -6.31
N PRO A 338 7.84 47.88 -6.07
CA PRO A 338 9.12 47.20 -6.13
C PRO A 338 9.14 46.09 -5.08
N HIS A 339 9.36 44.86 -5.54
CA HIS A 339 9.69 43.75 -4.65
C HIS A 339 10.94 44.13 -3.83
N PRO A 340 10.94 43.89 -2.50
CA PRO A 340 12.16 44.06 -1.72
C PRO A 340 13.19 43.05 -2.22
N GLU A 341 14.33 43.57 -2.69
CA GLU A 341 15.46 42.75 -3.14
C GLU A 341 15.92 41.80 -2.00
N PRO A 342 16.28 40.55 -2.33
CA PRO A 342 16.91 39.66 -1.36
C PRO A 342 18.28 40.22 -0.99
N GLN A 343 18.47 40.54 0.29
CA GLN A 343 19.75 40.92 0.86
C GLN A 343 20.77 39.81 0.60
N LYS A 344 21.76 40.08 -0.26
CA LYS A 344 22.96 39.27 -0.40
C LYS A 344 23.75 39.29 0.91
N GLY A 345 23.56 38.26 1.72
CA GLY A 345 24.38 37.97 2.88
C GLY A 345 25.84 37.80 2.48
N LYS A 346 26.70 38.64 3.07
CA LYS A 346 28.15 38.70 2.91
C LYS A 346 28.80 37.35 3.20
N ARG A 347 29.67 36.89 2.28
CA ARG A 347 30.69 35.88 2.58
C ARG A 347 31.67 36.47 3.60
N GLY A 348 31.63 35.96 4.82
CA GLY A 348 32.69 36.16 5.80
C GLY A 348 33.89 35.31 5.45
N THR A 349 34.98 35.96 5.06
CA THR A 349 36.34 35.43 5.18
C THR A 349 36.71 35.41 6.67
N PHE A 350 37.07 34.23 7.19
CA PHE A 350 37.89 34.15 8.41
C PHE A 350 39.28 33.65 8.03
N LYS A 351 40.26 34.41 8.51
CA LYS A 351 41.69 34.09 8.52
C LYS A 351 41.99 33.02 9.56
#